data_AF-R6ZWQ7-F1
#
_entry.id   AF-R6ZWQ7-F1
#
_cell.length_a   1.000
_cell.length_b   1.000
_cell.length_c   1.000
_cell.angle_alpha   90.00
_cell.angle_beta   90.00
_cell.angle_gamma   90.00
#
_symmetry.space_group_name_H-M   'P 1'
#
loop_
_entity.id
_entity.type
_entity.pdbx_description
1 polymer ?
#
loop_
_entity_poly.entity_id
_entity_poly.type
_entity_poly.pdbx_seq_one_letter_code
_entity_poly.pdbx_strand_id
1 'polypeptide(L)'
;MKKMYLANFNLTFGMKDEPLLNWLDEYVIPALNSGIRREMSNKTTVMFENVKVEEIEKGQLILTGVIIKDTVLDIYNQYSDESGLIDTEQHHKSAPYSVFIIFLHNHRMALVKRQSGSPDLRLFVSSLMEVLKEYRKKENKVRKEKNAPLLPYAVNGIKGIKDEKDISVALQSVKKVKKLTLKLYI
;
A
#
# COMPACT_ATOMS: atom_id res chain seq x y z
N MET A 1 18.51 3.48 -1.57
CA MET A 1 18.15 3.01 -2.93
C MET A 1 16.63 2.98 -3.05
N LYS A 2 16.02 3.72 -3.99
CA LYS A 2 14.57 3.66 -4.22
C LYS A 2 14.26 2.34 -4.91
N LYS A 3 13.36 1.55 -4.32
CA LYS A 3 12.96 0.25 -4.86
C LYS A 3 11.52 0.34 -5.34
N MET A 4 11.26 -0.12 -6.55
CA MET A 4 9.94 -0.17 -7.15
C MET A 4 9.50 -1.63 -7.28
N TYR A 5 8.24 -1.90 -6.96
CA TYR A 5 7.60 -3.19 -7.18
C TYR A 5 6.54 -3.00 -8.26
N LEU A 6 6.47 -3.95 -9.19
CA LEU A 6 5.38 -4.02 -10.15
C LEU A 6 4.50 -5.23 -9.84
N ALA A 7 3.20 -5.08 -9.99
CA ALA A 7 2.25 -6.15 -9.72
C ALA A 7 1.06 -6.12 -10.68
N ASN A 8 0.41 -7.26 -10.83
CA ASN A 8 -0.96 -7.35 -11.30
C ASN A 8 -1.88 -7.21 -10.07
N PHE A 9 -2.65 -6.14 -10.02
CA PHE A 9 -3.59 -5.83 -8.96
C PHE A 9 -4.97 -6.42 -9.28
N ASN A 10 -5.10 -7.74 -9.10
CA ASN A 10 -6.40 -8.39 -9.18
C ASN A 10 -7.04 -8.44 -7.79
N LEU A 11 -8.08 -7.65 -7.57
CA LEU A 11 -8.88 -7.62 -6.35
C LEU A 11 -10.34 -7.83 -6.74
N THR A 12 -10.94 -8.91 -6.24
CA THR A 12 -12.33 -9.29 -6.52
C THR A 12 -13.14 -9.37 -5.23
N PHE A 13 -14.46 -9.46 -5.35
CA PHE A 13 -15.38 -9.38 -4.22
C PHE A 13 -16.47 -10.46 -4.23
N GLY A 14 -16.76 -11.01 -3.05
CA GLY A 14 -17.83 -11.98 -2.84
C GLY A 14 -17.59 -13.34 -3.49
N MET A 15 -18.65 -14.15 -3.58
CA MET A 15 -18.55 -15.53 -4.11
C MET A 15 -18.47 -15.60 -5.64
N LYS A 16 -18.84 -14.52 -6.32
CA LYS A 16 -18.87 -14.45 -7.79
C LYS A 16 -17.66 -13.73 -8.38
N ASP A 17 -16.65 -13.45 -7.56
CA ASP A 17 -15.46 -12.70 -7.95
C ASP A 17 -15.83 -11.38 -8.68
N GLU A 18 -16.75 -10.60 -8.08
CA GLU A 18 -17.17 -9.34 -8.67
C GLU A 18 -15.97 -8.39 -8.84
N PRO A 19 -15.90 -7.68 -9.97
CA PRO A 19 -14.73 -6.88 -10.31
C PRO A 19 -14.57 -5.68 -9.37
N LEU A 20 -13.31 -5.28 -9.15
CA LEU A 20 -12.92 -4.12 -8.34
C LEU A 20 -13.77 -2.88 -8.60
N LEU A 21 -14.02 -2.56 -9.87
CA LEU A 21 -14.69 -1.33 -10.28
C LEU A 21 -16.10 -1.20 -9.71
N ASN A 22 -16.80 -2.31 -9.49
CA ASN A 22 -18.15 -2.29 -8.90
C ASN A 22 -18.16 -1.79 -7.45
N TRP A 23 -17.03 -1.94 -6.74
CA TRP A 23 -16.91 -1.69 -5.31
C TRP A 23 -15.93 -0.57 -4.99
N LEU A 24 -15.44 0.14 -6.01
CA LEU A 24 -14.37 1.12 -5.85
C LEU A 24 -14.82 2.30 -4.97
N ASP A 25 -15.92 2.96 -5.35
CA ASP A 25 -16.42 4.17 -4.69
C ASP A 25 -17.19 3.87 -3.40
N GLU A 26 -17.89 2.74 -3.34
CA GLU A 26 -18.74 2.38 -2.20
C GLU A 26 -17.94 1.72 -1.06
N TYR A 27 -16.83 1.03 -1.38
CA TYR A 27 -16.12 0.19 -0.42
C TYR A 27 -14.62 0.47 -0.38
N VAL A 28 -13.91 0.35 -1.50
CA VAL A 28 -12.43 0.38 -1.48
C VAL A 28 -11.88 1.76 -1.10
N ILE A 29 -12.33 2.83 -1.77
CA ILE A 29 -11.87 4.19 -1.48
C ILE A 29 -12.30 4.64 -0.08
N PRO A 30 -13.56 4.44 0.36
CA PRO A 30 -13.96 4.74 1.73
C PRO A 30 -13.14 3.99 2.77
N ALA A 31 -12.90 2.69 2.58
CA ALA A 31 -12.12 1.89 3.51
C ALA A 31 -10.68 2.38 3.65
N LEU A 32 -10.03 2.71 2.52
CA LEU A 32 -8.65 3.15 2.52
C LEU A 32 -8.46 4.59 3.04
N ASN A 33 -9.55 5.37 3.15
CA ASN A 33 -9.53 6.70 3.76
C ASN A 33 -10.25 6.76 5.12
N SER A 34 -10.71 5.63 5.68
CA SER A 34 -11.48 5.62 6.92
C SER A 34 -10.64 5.80 8.19
N GLY A 35 -9.32 5.99 8.06
CA GLY A 35 -8.39 6.07 9.19
C GLY A 35 -8.16 4.73 9.92
N ILE A 36 -8.57 3.59 9.35
CA ILE A 36 -8.27 2.28 9.95
C ILE A 36 -6.76 2.04 9.88
N ARG A 37 -6.19 1.72 11.05
CA ARG A 37 -4.79 1.35 11.20
C ARG A 37 -4.69 -0.13 11.49
N ARG A 38 -3.90 -0.86 10.69
CA ARG A 38 -3.53 -2.24 10.99
C ARG A 38 -2.41 -2.24 12.02
N GLU A 39 -2.67 -2.83 13.18
CA GLU A 39 -1.64 -3.06 14.20
C GLU A 39 -0.74 -4.22 13.76
N MET A 40 0.57 -3.97 13.72
CA MET A 40 1.59 -4.99 13.48
C MET A 40 2.26 -5.42 14.78
N SER A 41 2.37 -4.48 15.73
CA SER A 41 2.86 -4.66 17.09
C SER A 41 2.36 -3.48 17.94
N ASN A 42 2.66 -3.50 19.25
CA ASN A 42 2.41 -2.38 20.15
C ASN A 42 3.12 -1.06 19.75
N LYS A 43 4.16 -1.13 18.91
CA LYS A 43 4.96 0.02 18.47
C LYS A 43 4.84 0.31 16.98
N THR A 44 4.10 -0.50 16.22
CA THR A 44 4.04 -0.38 14.76
C THR A 44 2.61 -0.52 14.26
N THR A 45 2.15 0.47 13.51
CA THR A 45 0.89 0.43 12.77
C THR A 45 1.11 0.74 11.29
N VAL A 46 0.20 0.26 10.45
CA VAL A 46 0.21 0.50 9.01
C VAL A 46 -1.12 1.04 8.57
N MET A 47 -1.12 2.08 7.75
CA MET A 47 -2.33 2.74 7.28
C MET A 47 -2.19 3.23 5.84
N PHE A 48 -3.33 3.51 5.23
CA PHE A 48 -3.44 4.14 3.92
C PHE A 48 -3.95 5.57 4.08
N GLU A 49 -3.46 6.46 3.24
CA GLU A 49 -3.91 7.86 3.22
C GLU A 49 -3.91 8.40 1.79
N ASN A 50 -4.68 9.48 1.59
CA ASN A 50 -4.77 10.22 0.32
C ASN A 50 -5.13 9.32 -0.86
N VAL A 51 -6.00 8.33 -0.64
CA VAL A 51 -6.40 7.40 -1.68
C VAL A 51 -7.49 8.02 -2.54
N LYS A 52 -7.22 8.18 -3.83
CA LYS A 52 -8.13 8.86 -4.76
C LYS A 52 -7.99 8.32 -6.18
N VAL A 53 -9.04 8.54 -6.97
CA VAL A 53 -9.01 8.33 -8.42
C VAL A 53 -8.55 9.61 -9.09
N GLU A 54 -7.61 9.49 -10.01
CA GLU A 54 -7.14 10.58 -10.86
C GLU A 54 -7.17 10.16 -12.33
N GLU A 55 -7.41 11.11 -13.21
CA GLU A 55 -7.25 10.93 -14.65
C GLU A 55 -5.87 11.46 -15.05
N ILE A 56 -5.03 10.60 -15.62
CA ILE A 56 -3.66 10.97 -16.04
C ILE A 56 -3.59 11.41 -17.50
N GLU A 57 -4.47 10.85 -18.33
CA GLU A 57 -4.67 11.13 -19.74
C GLU A 57 -6.15 10.86 -20.05
N LYS A 58 -6.65 11.40 -21.16
CA LYS A 58 -8.08 11.27 -21.53
C LYS A 58 -8.51 9.79 -21.52
N GLY A 59 -9.42 9.45 -20.61
CA GLY A 59 -9.98 8.10 -20.43
C GLY A 59 -9.08 7.12 -19.64
N GLN A 60 -7.93 7.56 -19.12
CA GLN A 60 -7.02 6.74 -18.32
C GLN A 60 -7.11 7.11 -16.84
N LEU A 61 -7.86 6.30 -16.11
CA LEU A 61 -8.03 6.45 -14.67
C LEU A 61 -7.02 5.61 -13.90
N ILE A 62 -6.47 6.20 -12.84
CA ILE A 62 -5.63 5.54 -11.85
C ILE A 62 -6.23 5.67 -10.46
N LEU A 63 -6.01 4.67 -9.61
CA LEU A 63 -6.15 4.77 -8.17
C LEU A 63 -4.76 4.99 -7.56
N THR A 64 -4.58 6.09 -6.85
CA THR A 64 -3.29 6.49 -6.26
C THR A 64 -3.42 6.77 -4.78
N GLY A 65 -2.34 6.62 -4.03
CA GLY A 65 -2.30 6.96 -2.61
C GLY A 65 -0.96 6.62 -1.95
N VAL A 66 -0.91 6.74 -0.63
CA VAL A 66 0.26 6.36 0.17
C VAL A 66 -0.09 5.25 1.16
N ILE A 67 0.87 4.36 1.39
CA ILE A 67 0.87 3.44 2.52
C ILE A 67 2.01 3.83 3.47
N ILE A 68 1.67 4.02 4.73
CA ILE A 68 2.56 4.52 5.77
C ILE A 68 2.74 3.43 6.82
N LYS A 69 4.00 3.14 7.19
CA LYS A 69 4.33 2.33 8.36
C LYS A 69 4.75 3.27 9.48
N ASP A 70 3.86 3.56 10.40
CA ASP A 70 4.12 4.37 11.59
C ASP A 70 4.73 3.48 12.68
N THR A 71 5.96 3.76 13.09
CA THR A 71 6.74 2.87 13.96
C THR A 71 7.68 3.63 14.89
N VAL A 72 8.00 3.02 16.03
CA VAL A 72 9.13 3.43 16.87
C VAL A 72 10.31 2.51 16.58
N LEU A 73 11.50 3.10 16.38
CA LEU A 73 12.78 2.39 16.31
C LEU A 73 13.46 2.49 17.67
N ASP A 74 13.66 1.34 18.31
CA ASP A 74 14.43 1.23 19.55
C ASP A 74 15.88 0.92 19.20
N ILE A 75 16.81 1.76 19.65
CA ILE A 75 18.24 1.55 19.49
C ILE A 75 18.82 1.33 20.88
N TYR A 76 19.16 0.07 21.16
CA TYR A 76 19.76 -0.33 22.44
C TYR A 76 21.29 -0.39 22.41
N ASN A 77 21.87 -0.48 21.21
CA ASN A 77 23.31 -0.58 21.03
C ASN A 77 23.73 0.18 19.78
N GLN A 78 24.88 0.86 19.83
CA GLN A 78 25.50 1.53 18.70
C GLN A 78 26.98 1.21 18.63
N TYR A 79 27.54 1.17 17.43
CA TYR A 79 28.97 0.94 17.24
C TYR A 79 29.69 2.28 17.07
N SER A 80 30.77 2.47 17.82
CA SER A 80 31.71 3.59 17.71
C SER A 80 33.07 3.05 17.28
N ASP A 81 33.70 3.72 16.32
CA ASP A 81 35.04 3.33 15.83
C ASP A 81 36.12 3.42 16.93
N GLU A 82 35.90 4.25 17.96
CA GLU A 82 36.84 4.45 19.07
C GLU A 82 36.59 3.49 20.25
N SER A 83 35.32 3.17 20.52
CA SER A 83 34.88 2.54 21.77
C SER A 83 34.24 1.17 21.56
N GLY A 84 34.09 0.72 20.31
CA GLY A 84 33.41 -0.52 19.98
C GLY A 84 31.89 -0.42 20.17
N LEU A 85 31.27 -1.53 20.61
CA LEU A 85 29.83 -1.57 20.88
C LEU A 85 29.52 -0.81 22.19
N ILE A 86 28.64 0.16 22.11
CA ILE A 86 28.19 1.01 23.22
C ILE A 86 26.70 0.78 23.45
N ASP A 87 26.33 0.51 24.70
CA ASP A 87 24.93 0.46 25.12
C ASP A 87 24.31 1.86 25.08
N THR A 88 23.12 1.95 24.50
CA THR A 88 22.35 3.19 24.38
C THR A 88 20.88 2.90 24.68
N GLU A 89 20.06 3.94 24.89
CA GLU A 89 18.61 3.75 24.94
C GLU A 89 17.95 4.92 24.22
N GLN A 90 17.64 4.71 22.94
CA GLN A 90 17.02 5.73 22.10
C GLN A 90 15.74 5.21 21.45
N HIS A 91 14.70 6.05 21.47
CA HIS A 91 13.40 5.74 20.86
C HIS A 91 13.05 6.80 19.82
N HIS A 92 13.12 6.41 18.55
CA HIS A 92 12.88 7.34 17.44
C HIS A 92 11.57 7.02 16.73
N LYS A 93 10.66 8.00 16.69
CA LYS A 93 9.45 7.90 15.86
C LYS A 93 9.84 7.97 14.38
N SER A 94 9.26 7.10 13.57
CA SER A 94 9.52 7.02 12.14
C SER A 94 8.26 6.63 11.38
N ALA A 95 8.02 7.29 10.24
CA ALA A 95 6.87 7.00 9.38
C ALA A 95 7.31 6.75 7.93
N PRO A 96 8.17 5.73 7.66
CA PRO A 96 8.52 5.39 6.30
C PRO A 96 7.27 5.00 5.49
N TYR A 97 7.18 5.53 4.26
CA TYR A 97 6.00 5.33 3.40
C TYR A 97 6.37 4.94 1.98
N SER A 98 5.40 4.37 1.27
CA SER A 98 5.46 4.06 -0.16
C SER A 98 4.28 4.70 -0.87
N VAL A 99 4.49 5.11 -2.12
CA VAL A 99 3.43 5.60 -3.00
C VAL A 99 2.99 4.46 -3.89
N PHE A 100 1.69 4.26 -4.08
CA PHE A 100 1.17 3.27 -5.03
C PHE A 100 0.32 3.92 -6.10
N ILE A 101 0.35 3.32 -7.29
CA ILE A 101 -0.46 3.69 -8.45
C ILE A 101 -1.02 2.40 -9.03
N ILE A 102 -2.33 2.34 -9.23
CA ILE A 102 -3.04 1.22 -9.85
C ILE A 102 -3.75 1.76 -11.08
N PHE A 103 -3.42 1.24 -12.25
CA PHE A 103 -4.07 1.55 -13.52
C PHE A 103 -5.37 0.77 -13.60
N LEU A 104 -6.51 1.47 -13.56
CA LEU A 104 -7.83 0.82 -13.46
C LEU A 104 -8.21 0.07 -14.75
N HIS A 105 -7.72 0.51 -15.90
CA HIS A 105 -8.05 -0.08 -17.20
C HIS A 105 -7.37 -1.43 -17.49
N ASN A 106 -6.26 -1.75 -16.82
CA ASN A 106 -5.50 -2.98 -17.06
C ASN A 106 -5.01 -3.67 -15.79
N HIS A 107 -5.43 -3.19 -14.62
CA HIS A 107 -5.09 -3.72 -13.30
C HIS A 107 -3.58 -3.79 -13.02
N ARG A 108 -2.74 -3.01 -13.72
CA ARG A 108 -1.31 -2.94 -13.41
C ARG A 108 -1.08 -2.02 -12.23
N MET A 109 -0.11 -2.37 -11.39
CA MET A 109 0.25 -1.59 -10.22
C MET A 109 1.76 -1.32 -10.17
N ALA A 110 2.11 -0.11 -9.73
CA ALA A 110 3.45 0.23 -9.29
C ALA A 110 3.42 0.67 -7.81
N LEU A 111 4.36 0.16 -7.01
CA LEU A 111 4.59 0.59 -5.63
C LEU A 111 6.03 1.08 -5.49
N VAL A 112 6.22 2.33 -5.09
CA VAL A 112 7.53 2.98 -4.99
C VAL A 112 7.88 3.23 -3.54
N LYS A 113 8.95 2.59 -3.06
CA LYS A 113 9.51 2.85 -1.72
C LYS A 113 10.24 4.19 -1.69
N ARG A 114 9.83 5.08 -0.78
CA ARG A 114 10.49 6.38 -0.58
C ARG A 114 11.86 6.23 0.08
N GLN A 115 11.98 5.34 1.06
CA GLN A 115 13.20 5.11 1.84
C GLN A 115 13.34 3.64 2.29
N SER A 116 14.45 3.33 2.97
CA SER A 116 14.58 2.04 3.66
C SER A 116 13.51 1.93 4.76
N GLY A 117 13.00 0.72 4.97
CA GLY A 117 11.88 0.51 5.91
C GLY A 117 10.48 0.88 5.37
N SER A 118 10.37 1.54 4.21
CA SER A 118 9.07 1.80 3.57
C SER A 118 8.33 0.49 3.23
N PRO A 119 6.99 0.47 3.25
CA PRO A 119 6.20 -0.72 2.91
C PRO A 119 6.57 -1.33 1.55
N ASP A 120 6.75 -2.64 1.50
CA ASP A 120 6.90 -3.40 0.25
C ASP A 120 5.54 -3.94 -0.23
N LEU A 121 5.53 -4.64 -1.38
CA LEU A 121 4.30 -5.19 -1.94
C LEU A 121 3.60 -6.17 -0.98
N ARG A 122 4.36 -6.95 -0.20
CA ARG A 122 3.80 -7.91 0.77
C ARG A 122 3.08 -7.18 1.91
N LEU A 123 3.70 -6.13 2.45
CA LEU A 123 3.08 -5.31 3.48
C LEU A 123 1.85 -4.57 2.93
N PHE A 124 1.93 -4.07 1.70
CA PHE A 124 0.79 -3.46 1.02
C PHE A 124 -0.40 -4.42 0.92
N VAL A 125 -0.20 -5.63 0.36
CA VAL A 125 -1.28 -6.60 0.16
C VAL A 125 -1.89 -7.03 1.49
N SER A 126 -1.06 -7.39 2.46
CA SER A 126 -1.56 -7.85 3.76
C SER A 126 -2.29 -6.74 4.54
N SER A 127 -1.85 -5.48 4.42
CA SER A 127 -2.53 -4.35 5.07
C SER A 127 -3.82 -3.96 4.35
N LEU A 128 -3.85 -3.99 3.02
CA LEU A 128 -5.05 -3.76 2.23
C LEU A 128 -6.17 -4.72 2.65
N MET A 129 -5.86 -6.02 2.72
CA MET A 129 -6.86 -7.04 3.07
C MET A 129 -7.40 -6.86 4.49
N GLU A 130 -6.56 -6.50 5.46
CA GLU A 130 -7.02 -6.27 6.84
C GLU A 130 -7.87 -5.01 6.94
N VAL A 131 -7.48 -3.92 6.27
CA VAL A 131 -8.24 -2.66 6.27
C VAL A 131 -9.63 -2.87 5.65
N LEU A 132 -9.72 -3.55 4.51
CA LEU A 132 -11.00 -3.87 3.86
C LEU A 132 -11.88 -4.73 4.77
N LYS A 133 -11.31 -5.78 5.37
CA LYS A 133 -12.02 -6.67 6.30
C LYS A 133 -12.58 -5.91 7.51
N GLU A 134 -11.78 -5.07 8.14
CA GLU A 134 -12.20 -4.28 9.31
C GLU A 134 -13.22 -3.21 8.95
N TYR A 135 -13.05 -2.53 7.82
CA TYR A 135 -14.04 -1.58 7.32
C TYR A 135 -15.38 -2.26 7.07
N ARG A 136 -15.37 -3.38 6.34
CA ARG A 136 -16.57 -4.19 6.07
C ARG A 136 -17.26 -4.61 7.36
N LYS A 137 -16.53 -5.05 8.37
CA LYS A 137 -17.10 -5.46 9.65
C LYS A 137 -17.85 -4.31 10.31
N LYS A 138 -17.25 -3.11 10.35
CA LYS A 138 -17.85 -1.90 10.92
C LYS A 138 -19.06 -1.44 10.12
N GLU A 139 -18.90 -1.31 8.81
CA GLU A 139 -19.94 -0.82 7.90
C GLU A 139 -21.14 -1.78 7.83
N ASN A 140 -20.90 -3.09 7.77
CA ASN A 140 -21.99 -4.08 7.77
C ASN A 140 -22.77 -4.11 9.09
N LYS A 141 -22.20 -3.67 10.21
CA LYS A 141 -22.97 -3.48 11.44
C LYS A 141 -24.01 -2.37 11.25
N VAL A 142 -23.58 -1.22 10.73
CA VAL A 142 -24.44 -0.06 10.44
C VAL A 142 -25.50 -0.41 9.37
N ARG A 143 -25.09 -1.11 8.30
CA ARG A 143 -26.01 -1.49 7.22
C ARG A 143 -27.09 -2.48 7.67
N LYS A 144 -26.76 -3.40 8.57
CA LYS A 144 -27.75 -4.30 9.19
C LYS A 144 -28.81 -3.53 9.96
N GLU A 145 -28.41 -2.55 10.76
CA GLU A 145 -29.33 -1.68 11.51
C GLU A 145 -30.26 -0.88 10.58
N LYS A 146 -29.78 -0.57 9.36
CA LYS A 146 -30.53 0.17 8.33
C LYS A 146 -31.25 -0.72 7.29
N ASN A 147 -31.22 -2.05 7.43
CA ASN A 147 -31.70 -3.00 6.42
C ASN A 147 -31.13 -2.76 5.00
N ALA A 148 -29.89 -2.27 4.91
CA ALA A 148 -29.21 -2.01 3.64
C ALA A 148 -28.39 -3.24 3.17
N PRO A 149 -28.14 -3.38 1.85
CA PRO A 149 -27.30 -4.45 1.31
C PRO A 149 -25.89 -4.45 1.92
N LEU A 150 -25.42 -5.63 2.36
CA LEU A 150 -24.12 -5.77 3.00
C LEU A 150 -22.97 -5.74 2.00
N LEU A 151 -21.85 -5.15 2.42
CA LEU A 151 -20.60 -5.19 1.67
C LEU A 151 -20.05 -6.62 1.58
N PRO A 152 -19.57 -7.04 0.39
CA PRO A 152 -18.97 -8.35 0.16
C PRO A 152 -17.58 -8.46 0.81
N TYR A 153 -17.09 -9.69 0.99
CA TYR A 153 -15.70 -9.90 1.40
C TYR A 153 -14.76 -9.69 0.21
N ALA A 154 -13.53 -9.23 0.48
CA ALA A 154 -12.50 -9.06 -0.54
C ALA A 154 -11.74 -10.39 -0.77
N VAL A 155 -11.33 -10.63 -2.02
CA VAL A 155 -10.55 -11.80 -2.45
C VAL A 155 -9.24 -11.33 -3.06
N ASN A 156 -8.12 -11.79 -2.51
CA ASN A 156 -6.78 -11.38 -2.94
C ASN A 156 -6.30 -12.18 -4.15
N GLY A 157 -6.18 -11.54 -5.30
CA GLY A 157 -5.52 -12.06 -6.51
C GLY A 157 -4.22 -11.33 -6.88
N ILE A 158 -3.69 -10.47 -6.00
CA ILE A 158 -2.56 -9.58 -6.32
C ILE A 158 -1.26 -10.37 -6.41
N LYS A 159 -0.52 -10.22 -7.52
CA LYS A 159 0.73 -10.95 -7.79
C LYS A 159 1.83 -10.02 -8.27
N GLY A 160 3.01 -10.09 -7.64
CA GLY A 160 4.21 -9.38 -8.10
C GLY A 160 4.72 -9.92 -9.44
N ILE A 161 5.28 -9.02 -10.26
CA ILE A 161 5.87 -9.35 -11.56
C ILE A 161 7.36 -9.64 -11.34
N LYS A 162 7.87 -10.75 -11.87
CA LYS A 162 9.22 -11.26 -11.54
C LYS A 162 10.37 -10.38 -12.05
N ASP A 163 10.13 -9.48 -13.01
CA ASP A 163 11.15 -8.61 -13.63
C ASP A 163 11.52 -7.37 -12.79
N GLU A 164 11.19 -7.38 -11.48
CA GLU A 164 11.56 -6.34 -10.51
C GLU A 164 13.06 -6.00 -10.49
N LYS A 165 13.92 -6.95 -10.87
CA LYS A 165 15.38 -6.78 -10.90
C LYS A 165 15.80 -5.74 -11.93
N ASP A 166 15.32 -5.82 -13.17
CA ASP A 166 15.76 -4.95 -14.26
C ASP A 166 15.32 -3.49 -14.05
N ILE A 167 14.12 -3.32 -13.50
CA ILE A 167 13.56 -2.01 -13.18
C ILE A 167 14.28 -1.37 -11.99
N SER A 168 14.60 -2.16 -10.96
CA SER A 168 15.35 -1.68 -9.81
C SER A 168 16.74 -1.21 -10.23
N VAL A 169 17.41 -1.94 -11.12
CA VAL A 169 18.70 -1.55 -11.72
C VAL A 169 18.57 -0.25 -12.52
N ALA A 170 17.54 -0.13 -13.37
CA ALA A 170 17.32 1.08 -14.15
C ALA A 170 17.07 2.33 -13.29
N LEU A 171 16.43 2.18 -12.12
CA LEU A 171 16.15 3.30 -11.21
C LEU A 171 17.32 3.67 -10.27
N GLN A 172 18.35 2.82 -10.15
CA GLN A 172 19.50 3.08 -9.27
C GLN A 172 20.30 4.32 -9.69
N SER A 173 20.36 4.61 -11.00
CA SER A 173 21.08 5.77 -11.54
C SER A 173 20.32 7.10 -11.38
N VAL A 174 19.04 7.06 -10.97
CA VAL A 174 18.18 8.24 -10.96
C VAL A 174 18.16 8.91 -9.57
N LYS A 175 18.94 9.99 -9.41
CA LYS A 175 18.99 10.80 -8.17
C LYS A 175 17.64 11.42 -7.80
N LYS A 176 16.88 11.93 -8.78
CA LYS A 176 15.58 12.59 -8.57
C LYS A 176 14.66 12.31 -9.76
N VAL A 177 13.54 11.64 -9.52
CA VAL A 177 12.51 11.41 -10.55
C VAL A 177 11.61 12.65 -10.59
N LYS A 178 11.65 13.41 -11.69
CA LYS A 178 10.72 14.53 -11.94
C LYS A 178 9.45 14.06 -12.64
N LYS A 179 9.56 13.05 -13.51
CA LYS A 179 8.48 12.44 -14.28
C LYS A 179 8.85 10.99 -14.52
N LEU A 180 7.93 10.06 -14.30
CA LEU A 180 8.09 8.64 -14.62
C LEU A 180 7.05 8.29 -15.69
N THR A 181 7.50 7.80 -16.83
CA THR A 181 6.62 7.35 -17.91
C THR A 181 6.82 5.86 -18.09
N LEU A 182 5.86 5.07 -17.62
CA LEU A 182 5.86 3.62 -17.76
C LEU A 182 5.14 3.26 -19.05
N LYS A 183 5.88 2.79 -20.05
CA LYS A 183 5.30 2.17 -21.24
C LYS A 183 5.29 0.67 -21.05
N LEU A 184 4.12 0.14 -20.73
CA LEU A 184 3.91 -1.30 -20.56
C LEU A 184 3.43 -1.84 -21.90
N TYR A 185 4.36 -2.44 -22.65
CA TYR A 185 4.03 -3.15 -23.88
C TYR A 185 3.54 -4.56 -23.52
N ILE A 186 2.40 -4.93 -24.11
CA ILE A 186 1.75 -6.25 -23.99
C ILE A 186 2.29 -7.14 -25.10
#